data_AF-A0A078MKI9-F1
#
_entry.id   AF-A0A078MKI9-F1
#
_cell.length_a   1.000
_cell.length_b   1.000
_cell.length_c   1.000
_cell.angle_alpha   90.00
_cell.angle_beta   90.00
_cell.angle_gamma   90.00
#
_symmetry.space_group_name_H-M   'P 1'
#
loop_
_entity.id
_entity.type
_entity.pdbx_description
1 polymer ?
#
loop_
_entity_poly.entity_id
_entity_poly.type
_entity_poly.pdbx_seq_one_letter_code
_entity_poly.pdbx_strand_id
1 'polypeptide(L)'
;MADIPLPAVQPELRTATVRGPEVRRLNRAGTALRRIRWAMLLLWGLLLPLLPMLLLESLLPGAVMEVVGYLLVICLLGPFGLWPVEHALERRAFRARMKVFPQVEKALAALRAGWGIEWVVGGGRGSRERLISRGTWKQKYEWALDYSGDQLTITELAPHEHDNDDDDEDGQQD
;
A
#
# COMPACT_ATOMS: atom_id res chain seq x y z
N MET A 1 3.76 12.67 51.06
CA MET A 1 2.77 12.89 49.99
C MET A 1 3.43 12.41 48.71
N ALA A 2 3.00 11.26 48.19
CA ALA A 2 3.50 10.74 46.93
C ALA A 2 2.66 11.36 45.82
N ASP A 3 3.30 12.13 44.93
CA ASP A 3 2.69 12.57 43.68
C ASP A 3 2.38 11.34 42.85
N ILE A 4 1.10 11.01 42.72
CA ILE A 4 0.62 9.96 41.83
C ILE A 4 0.65 10.56 40.42
N PRO A 5 1.50 10.07 39.49
CA PRO A 5 1.44 10.54 38.12
C PRO A 5 0.07 10.18 37.55
N LEU A 6 -0.70 11.21 37.18
CA LEU A 6 -1.94 11.05 36.43
C LEU A 6 -1.63 10.18 35.20
N PRO A 7 -2.42 9.14 34.90
CA PRO A 7 -2.26 8.40 33.66
C PRO A 7 -2.35 9.41 32.51
N ALA A 8 -1.34 9.42 31.63
CA ALA A 8 -1.39 10.21 30.42
C ALA A 8 -2.71 9.88 29.71
N VAL A 9 -3.62 10.85 29.65
CA VAL A 9 -4.85 10.74 28.87
C VAL A 9 -4.39 10.67 27.42
N GLN A 10 -4.14 9.47 26.92
CA GLN A 10 -3.89 9.26 25.52
C GLN A 10 -5.15 9.75 24.80
N PRO A 11 -5.04 10.71 23.87
CA PRO A 11 -6.20 11.17 23.12
C PRO A 11 -6.81 9.93 22.46
N GLU A 12 -8.07 9.65 22.79
CA GLU A 12 -8.79 8.50 22.27
C GLU A 12 -8.86 8.65 20.74
N LEU A 13 -8.02 7.88 20.03
CA LEU A 13 -7.89 7.98 18.57
C LEU A 13 -9.26 7.72 17.94
N ARG A 14 -9.71 8.63 17.06
CA ARG A 14 -11.03 8.52 16.45
C ARG A 14 -11.03 7.38 15.44
N THR A 15 -12.08 6.56 15.49
CA THR A 15 -12.26 5.46 14.56
C THR A 15 -13.64 5.53 13.90
N ALA A 16 -13.69 5.21 12.61
CA ALA A 16 -14.94 5.03 11.88
C ALA A 16 -14.89 3.73 11.09
N THR A 17 -16.05 3.11 10.90
CA THR A 17 -16.15 1.88 10.12
C THR A 17 -17.14 2.08 8.98
N VAL A 18 -16.70 1.72 7.78
CA VAL A 18 -17.50 1.74 6.56
C VAL A 18 -17.67 0.29 6.12
N ARG A 19 -18.92 -0.17 5.98
CA ARG A 19 -19.24 -1.54 5.55
C ARG A 19 -19.98 -1.52 4.23
N GLY A 20 -19.64 -2.47 3.35
CA GLY A 20 -20.43 -2.69 2.14
C GLY A 20 -19.77 -3.57 1.08
N PRO A 21 -20.55 -3.98 0.07
CA PRO A 21 -20.06 -4.83 -1.01
C PRO A 21 -18.97 -4.15 -1.86
N GLU A 22 -18.98 -2.82 -1.94
CA GLU A 22 -17.95 -2.05 -2.66
C GLU A 22 -16.60 -2.06 -1.92
N VAL A 23 -16.61 -2.08 -0.57
CA VAL A 23 -15.39 -2.25 0.25
C VAL A 23 -14.79 -3.64 0.01
N ARG A 24 -15.63 -4.68 -0.05
CA ARG A 24 -15.18 -6.04 -0.38
C ARG A 24 -14.54 -6.11 -1.77
N ARG A 25 -15.12 -5.42 -2.76
CA ARG A 25 -14.58 -5.33 -4.13
C ARG A 25 -13.24 -4.61 -4.16
N LEU A 26 -13.13 -3.51 -3.42
CA LEU A 26 -11.89 -2.76 -3.26
C LEU A 26 -10.80 -3.63 -2.62
N ASN A 27 -11.10 -4.29 -1.50
CA ASN A 27 -10.16 -5.18 -0.81
C ASN A 27 -9.69 -6.35 -1.70
N ARG A 28 -10.61 -6.99 -2.43
CA ARG A 28 -10.27 -8.05 -3.39
C ARG A 28 -9.39 -7.54 -4.53
N ALA A 29 -9.69 -6.38 -5.09
CA ALA A 29 -8.89 -5.77 -6.15
C ALA A 29 -7.49 -5.41 -5.65
N GLY A 30 -7.38 -4.81 -4.45
CA GLY A 30 -6.11 -4.49 -3.81
C GLY A 30 -5.27 -5.73 -3.49
N THR A 31 -5.90 -6.79 -2.96
CA THR A 31 -5.23 -8.07 -2.69
C THR A 31 -4.74 -8.73 -3.97
N ALA A 32 -5.56 -8.74 -5.03
CA ALA A 32 -5.18 -9.29 -6.32
C ALA A 32 -4.00 -8.50 -6.93
N LEU A 33 -4.06 -7.16 -6.89
CA LEU A 33 -2.98 -6.31 -7.38
C LEU A 33 -1.67 -6.56 -6.61
N ARG A 34 -1.76 -6.64 -5.28
CA ARG A 34 -0.61 -6.96 -4.42
C ARG A 34 0.00 -8.31 -4.78
N ARG A 35 -0.83 -9.34 -5.01
CA ARG A 35 -0.36 -10.67 -5.44
C ARG A 35 0.35 -10.63 -6.79
N ILE A 36 -0.17 -9.89 -7.77
CA ILE A 36 0.49 -9.76 -9.08
C ILE A 36 1.83 -9.05 -8.95
N ARG A 37 1.88 -7.93 -8.21
CA ARG A 37 3.14 -7.23 -7.94
C ARG A 37 4.16 -8.12 -7.23
N TRP A 38 3.74 -8.90 -6.24
CA TRP A 38 4.61 -9.90 -5.61
C TRP A 38 5.08 -10.98 -6.58
N ALA A 39 4.20 -11.50 -7.44
CA ALA A 39 4.57 -12.49 -8.44
C ALA A 39 5.61 -11.93 -9.42
N MET A 40 5.42 -10.68 -9.89
CA MET A 40 6.40 -9.99 -10.74
C MET A 40 7.74 -9.81 -10.01
N LEU A 41 7.72 -9.32 -8.76
CA LEU A 41 8.93 -9.18 -7.95
C LEU A 41 9.63 -10.52 -7.70
N LEU A 42 8.90 -11.61 -7.53
CA LEU A 42 9.48 -12.95 -7.37
C LEU A 42 10.12 -13.44 -8.67
N LEU A 43 9.49 -13.19 -9.83
CA LEU A 43 10.06 -13.53 -11.14
C LEU A 43 11.37 -12.77 -11.40
N TRP A 44 11.36 -11.44 -11.21
CA TRP A 44 12.57 -10.62 -11.32
C TRP A 44 13.61 -10.98 -10.24
N GLY A 45 13.17 -11.26 -9.02
CA GLY A 45 14.04 -11.67 -7.92
C GLY A 45 14.71 -13.02 -8.16
N LEU A 46 14.01 -13.95 -8.82
CA LEU A 46 14.53 -15.26 -9.20
C LEU A 46 15.46 -15.19 -10.42
N LEU A 47 15.34 -14.16 -11.27
CA LEU A 47 16.26 -13.91 -12.37
C LEU A 47 17.70 -13.70 -11.86
N LEU A 48 17.86 -12.98 -10.74
CA LEU A 48 19.15 -12.58 -10.20
C LEU A 48 20.06 -13.76 -9.80
N PRO A 49 19.59 -14.80 -9.07
CA PRO A 49 20.37 -16.00 -8.82
C PRO A 49 20.49 -16.94 -10.04
N LEU A 50 19.62 -16.83 -11.05
CA LEU A 50 19.69 -17.65 -12.27
C LEU A 50 20.76 -17.14 -13.26
N LEU A 51 21.00 -15.83 -13.34
CA LEU A 51 22.01 -15.25 -14.21
C LEU A 51 23.43 -15.83 -14.03
N PRO A 52 23.98 -15.96 -12.81
CA PRO A 52 25.31 -16.55 -12.62
C PRO A 52 25.37 -18.05 -12.98
N MET A 53 24.23 -18.77 -12.99
CA MET A 53 24.20 -20.17 -13.39
C MET A 53 24.54 -20.34 -14.89
N LEU A 54 24.29 -19.33 -15.72
CA LEU A 54 24.73 -19.34 -17.12
C LEU A 54 26.25 -19.33 -17.27
N LEU A 55 26.97 -18.67 -16.35
CA LEU A 55 28.44 -18.63 -16.37
C LEU A 55 29.07 -19.94 -15.90
N LEU A 56 28.30 -20.77 -15.17
CA LEU A 56 28.69 -22.06 -14.61
C LEU A 56 28.25 -23.24 -15.48
N GLU A 57 27.89 -22.99 -16.75
CA GLU A 57 27.35 -23.99 -17.69
C GLU A 57 28.23 -25.25 -17.79
N SER A 58 29.55 -25.10 -17.71
CA SER A 58 30.51 -26.22 -17.78
C SER A 58 30.49 -27.16 -16.57
N LEU A 59 29.86 -26.76 -15.45
CA LEU A 59 29.79 -27.50 -14.19
C LEU A 59 28.43 -28.19 -13.97
N LEU A 60 27.44 -27.91 -14.83
CA LEU A 60 26.06 -28.36 -14.66
C LEU A 60 25.71 -29.48 -15.64
N PRO A 61 24.97 -30.52 -15.22
CA PRO A 61 24.43 -31.52 -16.14
C PRO A 61 23.49 -30.86 -17.17
N GLY A 62 23.51 -31.33 -18.41
CA GLY A 62 22.70 -30.73 -19.50
C GLY A 62 21.19 -30.63 -19.19
N ALA A 63 20.63 -31.60 -18.47
CA ALA A 63 19.23 -31.55 -18.03
C ALA A 63 18.93 -30.39 -17.06
N VAL A 64 19.91 -29.99 -16.24
CA VAL A 64 19.77 -28.85 -15.32
C VAL A 64 19.85 -27.53 -16.09
N MET A 65 20.73 -27.46 -17.09
CA MET A 65 20.85 -26.29 -17.97
C MET A 65 19.56 -26.02 -18.75
N GLU A 66 18.88 -27.06 -19.23
CA GLU A 66 17.60 -26.90 -19.94
C GLU A 66 16.52 -26.29 -19.02
N VAL A 67 16.43 -26.77 -17.77
CA VAL A 67 15.50 -26.24 -16.76
C VAL A 67 15.83 -24.80 -16.39
N VAL A 68 17.11 -24.47 -16.20
CA VAL A 68 17.59 -23.11 -15.96
C VAL A 68 17.26 -22.20 -17.14
N GLY A 69 17.41 -22.68 -18.36
CA GLY A 69 17.03 -21.97 -19.59
C GLY A 69 15.55 -21.61 -19.62
N TYR A 70 14.65 -22.59 -19.40
CA TYR A 70 13.21 -22.31 -19.33
C TYR A 70 12.86 -21.34 -18.19
N LEU A 71 13.47 -21.51 -17.01
CA LEU A 71 13.27 -20.61 -15.87
C LEU A 71 13.71 -19.17 -16.18
N LEU A 72 14.85 -18.98 -16.86
CA LEU A 72 15.31 -17.66 -17.29
C LEU A 72 14.32 -16.99 -18.23
N VAL A 73 13.80 -17.73 -19.21
CA VAL A 73 12.79 -17.21 -20.15
C VAL A 73 11.51 -16.81 -19.40
N ILE A 74 11.03 -17.64 -18.47
CA ILE A 74 9.84 -17.35 -17.65
C ILE A 74 10.07 -16.15 -16.73
N CYS A 75 11.23 -16.04 -16.09
CA CYS A 75 11.57 -14.92 -15.22
C CYS A 75 11.70 -13.60 -16.00
N LEU A 76 12.21 -13.67 -17.23
CA LEU A 76 12.38 -12.50 -18.10
C LEU A 76 11.05 -12.05 -18.71
N LEU A 77 10.26 -12.96 -19.29
CA LEU A 77 9.04 -12.64 -20.05
C LEU A 77 7.77 -12.65 -19.20
N GLY A 78 7.74 -13.44 -18.13
CA GLY A 78 6.57 -13.57 -17.24
C GLY A 78 6.05 -12.23 -16.70
N PRO A 79 6.92 -11.32 -16.21
CA PRO A 79 6.48 -10.00 -15.76
C PRO A 79 5.82 -9.16 -16.86
N PHE A 80 6.32 -9.23 -18.10
CA PHE A 80 5.69 -8.54 -19.23
C PHE A 80 4.29 -9.10 -19.54
N GLY A 81 4.10 -10.41 -19.38
CA GLY A 81 2.78 -11.04 -19.49
C GLY A 81 1.80 -10.61 -18.37
N LEU A 82 2.32 -10.30 -17.18
CA LEU A 82 1.52 -9.85 -16.03
C LEU A 82 1.21 -8.35 -16.06
N TRP A 83 2.00 -7.54 -16.77
CA TRP A 83 1.83 -6.10 -16.92
C TRP A 83 0.42 -5.64 -17.34
N PRO A 84 -0.22 -6.17 -18.41
CA PRO A 84 -1.57 -5.77 -18.76
C PRO A 84 -2.62 -6.16 -17.70
N VAL A 85 -2.38 -7.25 -16.97
CA VAL A 85 -3.25 -7.70 -15.88
C VAL A 85 -3.14 -6.75 -14.69
N GLU A 86 -1.92 -6.33 -14.34
CA GLU A 86 -1.66 -5.32 -13.32
C GLU A 86 -2.45 -4.04 -13.61
N HIS A 87 -2.28 -3.44 -14.80
CA HIS A 87 -3.01 -2.23 -15.19
C HIS A 87 -4.52 -2.41 -15.19
N ALA A 88 -5.04 -3.57 -15.61
CA ALA A 88 -6.46 -3.85 -15.56
C ALA A 88 -6.99 -3.88 -14.10
N LEU A 89 -6.20 -4.44 -13.17
CA LEU A 89 -6.52 -4.45 -11.75
C LEU A 89 -6.40 -3.07 -11.11
N GLU A 90 -5.40 -2.27 -11.47
CA GLU A 90 -5.26 -0.88 -11.01
C GLU A 90 -6.50 -0.06 -11.37
N ARG A 91 -6.94 -0.13 -12.63
CA ARG A 91 -8.16 0.55 -13.09
C ARG A 91 -9.42 0.06 -12.38
N ARG A 92 -9.47 -1.22 -11.98
CA ARG A 92 -10.60 -1.77 -11.21
C ARG A 92 -10.56 -1.30 -9.75
N ALA A 93 -9.39 -1.30 -9.13
CA ALA A 93 -9.18 -0.79 -7.78
C ALA A 93 -9.54 0.70 -7.70
N PHE A 94 -9.05 1.51 -8.64
CA PHE A 94 -9.39 2.94 -8.73
C PHE A 94 -10.91 3.18 -8.84
N ARG A 95 -11.59 2.45 -9.73
CA ARG A 95 -13.06 2.54 -9.86
C ARG A 95 -13.80 2.11 -8.59
N ALA A 96 -13.31 1.09 -7.90
CA ALA A 96 -13.88 0.67 -6.63
C ALA A 96 -13.68 1.74 -5.53
N ARG A 97 -12.50 2.37 -5.48
CA ARG A 97 -12.24 3.50 -4.56
C ARG A 97 -13.21 4.65 -4.79
N MET A 98 -13.42 5.06 -6.04
CA MET A 98 -14.36 6.14 -6.38
C MET A 98 -15.80 5.85 -5.92
N LYS A 99 -16.20 4.58 -5.83
CA LYS A 99 -17.53 4.18 -5.32
C LYS A 99 -17.61 4.16 -3.80
N VAL A 100 -16.49 3.86 -3.13
CA VAL A 100 -16.39 3.82 -1.66
C VAL A 100 -16.16 5.22 -1.08
N PHE A 101 -15.55 6.12 -1.86
CA PHE A 101 -15.17 7.47 -1.44
C PHE A 101 -16.31 8.29 -0.81
N PRO A 102 -17.54 8.32 -1.35
CA PRO A 102 -18.63 9.07 -0.72
C PRO A 102 -19.05 8.51 0.65
N GLN A 103 -18.85 7.21 0.89
CA GLN A 103 -19.16 6.59 2.18
C GLN A 103 -18.08 6.90 3.21
N VAL A 104 -16.82 6.90 2.77
CA VAL A 104 -15.65 7.32 3.56
C VAL A 104 -15.77 8.79 3.95
N GLU A 105 -16.13 9.66 3.00
CA GLU A 105 -16.34 11.09 3.26
C GLU A 105 -17.45 11.33 4.29
N LYS A 106 -18.59 10.63 4.17
CA LYS A 106 -19.66 10.71 5.17
C LYS A 106 -19.22 10.25 6.56
N ALA A 107 -18.44 9.17 6.63
CA ALA A 107 -17.92 8.64 7.88
C ALA A 107 -16.92 9.61 8.54
N LEU A 108 -16.03 10.21 7.76
CA LEU A 108 -15.08 11.23 8.23
C LEU A 108 -15.78 12.54 8.63
N ALA A 109 -16.83 12.94 7.90
CA ALA A 109 -17.65 14.09 8.26
C ALA A 109 -18.35 13.88 9.62
N ALA A 110 -18.84 12.67 9.89
CA ALA A 110 -19.42 12.32 11.19
C ALA A 110 -18.40 12.42 12.34
N LEU A 111 -17.12 12.13 12.06
CA LEU A 111 -16.01 12.30 12.99
C LEU A 111 -15.50 13.74 13.12
N ARG A 112 -16.08 14.70 12.39
CA ARG A 112 -15.59 16.08 12.28
C ARG A 112 -14.10 16.12 11.91
N ALA A 113 -13.68 15.24 11.00
CA ALA A 113 -12.30 15.04 10.57
C ALA A 113 -11.72 16.18 9.69
N GLY A 114 -12.45 17.29 9.51
CA GLY A 114 -12.08 18.34 8.56
C GLY A 114 -12.63 18.11 7.14
N TRP A 115 -12.07 18.83 6.19
CA TRP A 115 -12.48 18.95 4.79
C TRP A 115 -11.31 18.60 3.86
N GLY A 116 -11.57 18.40 2.56
CA GLY A 116 -10.51 18.13 1.58
C GLY A 116 -9.82 16.80 1.84
N ILE A 117 -10.56 15.71 1.62
CA ILE A 117 -10.07 14.34 1.80
C ILE A 117 -9.24 13.94 0.58
N GLU A 118 -7.99 13.58 0.82
CA GLU A 118 -7.08 13.06 -0.16
C GLU A 118 -6.77 11.59 0.15
N TRP A 119 -6.99 10.72 -0.84
CA TRP A 119 -6.68 9.30 -0.70
C TRP A 119 -5.30 9.02 -1.25
N VAL A 120 -4.32 8.93 -0.35
CA VAL A 120 -2.94 8.65 -0.71
C VAL A 120 -2.73 7.15 -0.69
N VAL A 121 -2.46 6.60 -1.87
CA VAL A 121 -2.09 5.20 -2.05
C VAL A 121 -0.58 5.17 -1.99
N GLY A 122 -0.05 4.71 -0.87
CA GLY A 122 1.38 4.62 -0.68
C GLY A 122 2.06 3.89 -1.85
N GLY A 123 3.01 4.57 -2.51
CA GLY A 123 3.73 4.07 -3.68
C GLY A 123 4.89 3.13 -3.33
N GLY A 124 5.21 2.96 -2.04
CA GLY A 124 6.41 2.28 -1.55
C GLY A 124 6.14 0.97 -0.82
N ARG A 125 7.19 0.14 -0.76
CA ARG A 125 7.25 -1.19 -0.14
C ARG A 125 6.92 -1.09 1.36
N GLY A 126 5.65 -1.24 1.72
CA GLY A 126 5.17 -1.20 3.11
C GLY A 126 4.31 0.01 3.46
N SER A 127 4.22 1.00 2.58
CA SER A 127 3.33 2.15 2.78
C SER A 127 1.86 1.69 2.77
N ARG A 128 1.17 1.92 3.88
CA ARG A 128 -0.26 1.62 4.02
C ARG A 128 -1.04 2.68 3.25
N GLU A 129 -2.21 2.30 2.72
CA GLU A 129 -3.12 3.30 2.18
C GLU A 129 -3.52 4.25 3.32
N ARG A 130 -3.39 5.55 3.10
CA ARG A 130 -3.70 6.58 4.07
C ARG A 130 -4.71 7.57 3.50
N LEU A 131 -5.59 8.08 4.34
CA LEU A 131 -6.39 9.25 4.00
C LEU A 131 -5.79 10.45 4.71
N ILE A 132 -5.72 11.57 4.00
CA ILE A 132 -5.33 12.85 4.58
C ILE A 132 -6.56 13.73 4.54
N SER A 133 -6.95 14.31 5.67
CA SER A 133 -7.96 15.37 5.71
C SER A 133 -7.37 16.64 6.31
N ARG A 134 -7.87 17.80 5.88
CA ARG A 134 -7.40 19.10 6.34
C ARG A 134 -8.45 19.75 7.22
N GLY A 135 -8.08 20.14 8.44
CA GLY A 135 -8.90 20.93 9.34
C GLY A 135 -8.88 22.41 8.97
N THR A 136 -8.53 23.27 9.95
CA THR A 136 -8.13 24.66 9.69
C THR A 136 -6.74 24.71 9.05
N TRP A 137 -6.32 25.85 8.48
CA TRP A 137 -5.10 26.02 7.64
C TRP A 137 -3.82 25.30 8.12
N LYS A 138 -3.66 25.04 9.43
CA LYS A 138 -2.50 24.36 10.02
C LYS A 138 -2.76 22.94 10.57
N GLN A 139 -3.97 22.40 10.47
CA GLN A 139 -4.32 21.07 11.01
C GLN A 139 -4.43 20.04 9.89
N LYS A 140 -3.49 19.11 9.85
CA LYS A 140 -3.50 17.92 8.99
C LYS A 140 -3.87 16.72 9.85
N TYR A 141 -4.85 15.94 9.41
CA TYR A 141 -5.20 14.66 10.02
C TYR A 141 -4.86 13.55 9.06
N GLU A 142 -4.12 12.56 9.52
CA GLU A 142 -3.84 11.34 8.77
C GLU A 142 -4.66 10.19 9.34
N TRP A 143 -5.16 9.35 8.45
CA TRP A 143 -6.00 8.22 8.82
C TRP A 143 -5.45 6.96 8.19
N ALA A 144 -5.18 5.97 9.04
CA ALA A 144 -4.87 4.62 8.62
C ALA A 144 -6.13 3.93 8.11
N LEU A 145 -5.97 3.22 6.99
CA LEU A 145 -7.01 2.36 6.43
C LEU A 145 -6.70 0.89 6.69
N ASP A 146 -7.59 0.22 7.42
CA ASP A 146 -7.54 -1.22 7.60
C ASP A 146 -8.74 -1.91 6.95
N TYR A 147 -8.46 -2.97 6.19
CA TYR A 147 -9.43 -3.70 5.38
C TYR A 147 -9.64 -5.10 5.94
N SER A 148 -10.82 -5.35 6.51
CA SER A 148 -11.21 -6.68 6.99
C SER A 148 -12.45 -7.15 6.24
N GLY A 149 -12.26 -8.01 5.23
CA GLY A 149 -13.37 -8.56 4.43
C GLY A 149 -14.13 -7.47 3.66
N ASP A 150 -15.36 -7.18 4.11
CA ASP A 150 -16.27 -6.15 3.60
C ASP A 150 -16.34 -4.89 4.48
N GLN A 151 -15.46 -4.80 5.47
CA GLN A 151 -15.32 -3.66 6.37
C GLN A 151 -14.02 -2.90 6.10
N LEU A 152 -14.13 -1.59 6.08
CA LEU A 152 -13.02 -0.64 6.06
C LEU A 152 -13.07 0.13 7.38
N THR A 153 -12.04 -0.04 8.19
CA THR A 153 -11.83 0.71 9.43
C THR A 153 -10.88 1.86 9.13
N ILE A 154 -11.29 3.06 9.51
CA ILE A 154 -10.55 4.30 9.35
C ILE A 154 -10.16 4.73 10.76
N THR A 155 -8.86 4.75 11.06
CA THR A 155 -8.34 5.09 12.38
C THR A 155 -7.46 6.32 12.26
N GLU A 156 -7.69 7.32 13.09
CA GLU A 156 -6.80 8.48 13.20
C GLU A 156 -5.40 8.01 13.60
N LEU A 157 -4.38 8.45 12.86
CA LEU A 157 -2.98 8.23 13.21
C LEU A 157 -2.57 9.30 14.20
N ALA A 158 -1.85 8.89 15.25
CA ALA A 158 -1.31 9.84 16.19
C ALA A 158 -0.27 10.74 15.50
N PRO A 159 -0.06 11.99 15.93
CA PRO A 159 0.87 12.91 15.26
C PRO A 159 2.31 12.42 15.13
N HIS A 160 2.73 11.46 15.96
CA HIS A 160 4.05 10.83 15.90
C HIS A 160 4.14 9.64 14.93
N GLU A 161 2.99 9.17 14.44
CA GLU A 161 2.87 8.11 13.43
C GLU A 161 2.56 8.68 12.04
N HIS A 162 2.45 10.01 11.91
CA HIS A 162 2.37 10.66 10.62
C HIS A 162 3.71 10.39 9.93
N ASP A 163 3.66 9.87 8.71
CA ASP A 163 4.85 9.77 7.87
C ASP A 163 5.28 11.21 7.60
N ASN A 164 6.27 11.67 8.37
CA ASN A 164 7.06 12.82 7.99
C ASN A 164 7.82 12.40 6.73
N ASP A 165 7.19 12.61 5.57
CA ASP A 165 7.91 12.86 4.32
C ASP A 165 8.62 14.23 4.46
N ASP A 166 9.41 14.40 5.54
CA ASP A 166 10.45 15.41 5.66
C ASP A 166 11.60 14.94 4.76
N ASP A 167 11.37 14.95 3.44
CA ASP A 167 12.46 15.17 2.50
C ASP A 167 12.81 16.65 2.62
N ASP A 168 13.72 16.91 3.55
CA ASP A 168 14.63 18.05 3.54
C ASP A 168 15.34 18.10 2.16
N GLU A 169 14.76 18.81 1.19
CA GLU A 169 15.50 19.39 0.06
C GLU A 169 15.17 20.88 -0.12
N ASP A 170 15.19 21.63 0.99
CA ASP A 170 15.66 23.02 0.95
C ASP A 170 17.20 23.00 0.87
N GLY A 171 17.70 22.57 -0.28
CA GLY A 171 19.10 22.73 -0.69
C GLY A 171 19.37 24.16 -1.12
N GLN A 172 19.55 25.03 -0.13
CA GLN A 172 20.14 26.36 -0.23
C GLN A 172 21.38 26.38 -1.13
N GLN A 173 21.34 27.14 -2.23
CA GLN A 173 22.55 27.76 -2.82
C GLN A 173 22.20 29.18 -3.30
N ASP A 174 23.06 30.09 -2.86
CA ASP A 174 23.04 31.54 -3.00
C ASP A 174 22.93 32.07 -4.45
#